data_AF-A0A382B7Y7-F1
#
_entry.id   AF-A0A382B7Y7-F1
#
_cell.length_a   1.000
_cell.length_b   1.000
_cell.length_c   1.000
_cell.angle_alpha   90.00
_cell.angle_beta   90.00
_cell.angle_gamma   90.00
#
_symmetry.space_group_name_H-M   'P 1'
#
loop_
_entity.id
_entity.type
_entity.pdbx_description
1 polymer ?
#
loop_
_entity_poly.entity_id
_entity_poly.type
_entity_poly.pdbx_seq_one_letter_code
_entity_poly.pdbx_strand_id
1 'polypeptide(L)'
;MRSSKYWEIIQAHPDFAYYDGSDKDLRDQRGQNPIVINLKKGQWYDESRGEGGELSSLAESLEFPPEQLSIDENAIPEPLNIFQADTGLPERQRKQLKEVWESEKGRFPDEPEETLNESLKQSLEGSDTLKNLFADWNPTLQTALKKIADGHNVTFETALAAFLGMTSIAIGGNKIIRSGRWTEKAILWIAFHAPSGKAKTPLFRDCGRTILAAKNTELSSKYEEQKREFETWRSEAKESRGEQPEVTRKLIWTTYTNLEALTQAHLENPTGIAFISDELSAFISGRNQYKGGKGDDTGKL
;
A
#
# COMPACT_ATOMS: atom_id res chain seq x y z
N MET A 1 36.53 -6.78 -17.64
CA MET A 1 35.42 -7.72 -17.87
C MET A 1 34.59 -8.06 -16.62
N ARG A 2 35.06 -7.87 -15.37
CA ARG A 2 34.23 -8.07 -14.16
C ARG A 2 33.16 -6.99 -13.92
N SER A 3 33.44 -5.72 -14.24
CA SER A 3 32.45 -4.63 -14.07
C SER A 3 31.19 -4.78 -14.90
N SER A 4 31.25 -5.49 -16.04
CA SER A 4 30.09 -5.71 -16.92
C SER A 4 29.01 -6.53 -16.22
N LYS A 5 29.41 -7.56 -15.46
CA LYS A 5 28.49 -8.45 -14.75
C LYS A 5 27.71 -7.70 -13.66
N TYR A 6 28.39 -6.87 -12.88
CA TYR A 6 27.73 -6.09 -11.82
C TYR A 6 26.84 -4.99 -12.40
N TRP A 7 27.21 -4.43 -13.55
CA TRP A 7 26.37 -3.46 -14.25
C TRP A 7 25.06 -4.05 -14.74
N GLU A 8 25.06 -5.27 -15.28
CA GLU A 8 23.83 -5.97 -15.69
C GLU A 8 22.84 -6.12 -14.52
N ILE A 9 23.34 -6.41 -13.32
CA ILE A 9 22.55 -6.49 -12.08
C ILE A 9 22.02 -5.11 -11.68
N ILE A 10 22.89 -4.08 -11.68
CA ILE A 10 22.53 -2.72 -11.27
C ILE A 10 21.49 -2.13 -12.23
N GLN A 11 21.66 -2.30 -13.55
CA GLN A 11 20.76 -1.76 -14.57
C GLN A 11 19.35 -2.37 -14.54
N ALA A 12 19.21 -3.59 -14.02
CA ALA A 12 17.90 -4.22 -13.82
C ALA A 12 17.07 -3.53 -12.72
N HIS A 13 17.70 -2.77 -11.82
CA HIS A 13 16.99 -2.04 -10.77
C HIS A 13 16.33 -0.77 -11.33
N PRO A 14 15.06 -0.46 -10.99
CA PRO A 14 14.31 0.68 -11.56
C PRO A 14 15.00 2.05 -11.42
N ASP A 15 15.76 2.25 -10.34
CA ASP A 15 16.51 3.49 -10.10
C ASP A 15 17.69 3.70 -11.07
N PHE A 16 18.08 2.69 -11.85
CA PHE A 16 19.17 2.71 -12.82
C PHE A 16 18.71 2.48 -14.28
N ALA A 17 17.40 2.35 -14.51
CA ALA A 17 16.82 2.03 -15.82
C ALA A 17 17.06 3.10 -16.91
N TYR A 18 17.39 4.33 -16.51
CA TYR A 18 17.59 5.48 -17.41
C TYR A 18 19.02 6.01 -17.41
N TYR A 19 20.00 5.15 -17.09
CA TYR A 19 21.40 5.50 -17.16
C TYR A 19 21.93 5.40 -18.58
N ASP A 20 22.58 6.46 -19.04
CA ASP A 20 23.24 6.51 -20.34
C ASP A 20 24.52 7.35 -20.24
N GLY A 21 25.42 7.25 -21.22
CA GLY A 21 26.70 7.93 -21.24
C GLY A 21 27.86 7.03 -21.68
N SER A 22 29.07 7.40 -21.27
CA SER A 22 30.28 6.64 -21.62
C SER A 22 30.62 5.63 -20.52
N ASP A 23 31.36 4.56 -20.84
CA ASP A 23 31.84 3.58 -19.85
C ASP A 23 32.61 4.18 -18.65
N LYS A 24 33.05 5.43 -18.75
CA LYS A 24 33.77 6.14 -17.67
C LYS A 24 32.85 7.03 -16.83
N ASP A 25 31.67 7.34 -17.33
CA ASP A 25 30.75 8.34 -16.79
C ASP A 25 29.33 8.04 -17.29
N LEU A 26 28.67 7.10 -16.63
CA LEU A 26 27.25 6.77 -16.81
C LEU A 26 26.42 7.51 -15.77
N ARG A 27 25.35 8.17 -16.21
CA ARG A 27 24.49 9.03 -15.38
C ARG A 27 23.02 8.81 -15.69
N ASP A 28 22.15 9.00 -14.70
CA ASP A 28 20.70 9.05 -14.90
C ASP A 28 20.33 10.26 -15.76
N GLN A 29 19.75 10.01 -16.92
CA GLN A 29 19.35 11.06 -17.88
C GLN A 29 18.21 11.94 -17.36
N ARG A 30 17.51 11.50 -16.31
CA ARG A 30 16.44 12.28 -15.66
C ARG A 30 16.97 13.17 -14.52
N GLY A 31 18.23 12.98 -14.11
CA GLY A 31 18.84 13.69 -12.99
C GLY A 31 18.22 13.38 -11.62
N GLN A 32 17.52 12.24 -11.47
CA GLN A 32 16.85 11.87 -10.22
C GLN A 32 17.75 11.06 -9.30
N ASN A 33 18.67 10.28 -9.88
CA ASN A 33 19.64 9.49 -9.15
C ASN A 33 21.03 10.18 -9.22
N PRO A 34 21.60 10.61 -8.08
CA PRO A 34 22.89 11.34 -8.03
C PRO A 34 24.12 10.42 -8.17
N ILE A 35 23.91 9.12 -8.37
CA ILE A 35 24.98 8.15 -8.53
C ILE A 35 25.54 8.22 -9.96
N VAL A 36 26.87 8.22 -10.06
CA VAL A 36 27.65 8.18 -11.28
C VAL A 36 28.44 6.89 -11.33
N ILE A 37 28.41 6.21 -12.48
CA ILE A 37 29.00 4.88 -12.63
C ILE A 37 30.17 4.92 -13.62
N ASN A 38 31.28 4.30 -13.21
CA ASN A 38 32.46 4.11 -14.03
C ASN A 38 32.71 2.60 -14.24
N LEU A 39 32.24 2.08 -15.37
CA LEU A 39 32.40 0.68 -15.75
C LEU A 39 33.86 0.28 -15.96
N LYS A 40 34.71 1.20 -16.46
CA LYS A 40 36.14 0.91 -16.68
C LYS A 40 36.88 0.67 -15.37
N LYS A 41 36.59 1.45 -14.34
CA LYS A 41 37.17 1.31 -12.99
C LYS A 41 36.41 0.31 -12.13
N GLY A 42 35.17 -0.03 -12.50
CA GLY A 42 34.32 -0.87 -11.68
C GLY A 42 33.87 -0.17 -10.40
N GLN A 43 33.63 1.14 -10.46
CA GLN A 43 33.34 1.99 -9.30
C GLN A 43 32.08 2.82 -9.53
N TRP A 44 31.46 3.23 -8.43
CA TRP A 44 30.37 4.21 -8.41
C TRP A 44 30.71 5.35 -7.44
N TYR A 45 30.06 6.49 -7.65
CA TYR A 45 30.23 7.69 -6.83
C TYR A 45 28.90 8.45 -6.73
N ASP A 46 28.50 8.86 -5.53
CA ASP A 46 27.35 9.73 -5.28
C ASP A 46 27.81 11.19 -5.19
N GLU A 47 27.44 11.98 -6.19
CA GLU A 47 27.82 13.39 -6.29
C GLU A 47 27.20 14.26 -5.18
N SER A 48 26.10 13.82 -4.58
CA SER A 48 25.41 14.56 -3.51
C SER A 48 26.04 14.36 -2.13
N ARG A 49 26.61 13.17 -1.89
CA ARG A 49 27.17 12.78 -0.58
C ARG A 49 28.69 12.75 -0.55
N GLY A 50 29.34 12.75 -1.71
CA GLY A 50 30.79 12.60 -1.81
C GLY A 50 31.29 11.20 -1.45
N GLU A 51 30.39 10.21 -1.48
CA GLU A 51 30.67 8.82 -1.15
C GLU A 51 30.84 8.00 -2.43
N GLY A 52 31.65 6.95 -2.39
CA GLY A 52 31.81 6.05 -3.53
C GLY A 52 32.38 4.70 -3.11
N GLY A 53 32.33 3.73 -4.03
CA GLY A 53 32.74 2.37 -3.74
C GLY A 53 32.86 1.50 -5.00
N GLU A 54 33.12 0.21 -4.80
CA GLU A 54 33.13 -0.76 -5.89
C GLU A 54 31.71 -1.08 -6.36
N LEU A 55 31.54 -1.38 -7.65
CA LEU A 55 30.25 -1.80 -8.22
C LEU A 55 29.75 -3.12 -7.63
N SER A 56 30.65 -3.99 -7.17
CA SER A 56 30.30 -5.22 -6.43
C SER A 56 29.48 -4.89 -5.19
N SER A 57 29.94 -3.95 -4.37
CA SER A 57 29.23 -3.53 -3.15
C SER A 57 27.91 -2.82 -3.45
N LEU A 58 27.83 -2.07 -4.57
CA LEU A 58 26.57 -1.48 -5.02
C LEU A 58 25.58 -2.56 -5.46
N ALA A 59 26.01 -3.51 -6.29
CA ALA A 59 25.19 -4.63 -6.73
C ALA A 59 24.69 -5.47 -5.55
N GLU A 60 25.56 -5.83 -4.60
CA GLU A 60 25.19 -6.56 -3.38
C GLU A 60 24.18 -5.79 -2.51
N SER A 61 24.30 -4.47 -2.45
CA SER A 61 23.32 -3.63 -1.73
C SER A 61 21.95 -3.56 -2.41
N LEU A 62 21.91 -3.85 -3.72
CA LEU A 62 20.68 -3.93 -4.52
C LEU A 62 20.12 -5.37 -4.60
N GLU A 63 20.94 -6.39 -4.33
CA GLU A 63 20.61 -7.83 -4.49
C GLU A 63 19.93 -8.51 -3.28
N PHE A 64 19.29 -7.79 -2.36
CA PHE A 64 18.55 -8.41 -1.23
C PHE A 64 17.05 -8.04 -1.20
N PRO A 65 16.11 -8.97 -1.51
CA PRO A 65 16.22 -10.17 -2.35
C PRO A 65 15.37 -10.10 -3.65
N PRO A 66 15.79 -10.79 -4.73
CA PRO A 66 15.02 -11.00 -5.94
C PRO A 66 14.29 -12.36 -5.89
N GLU A 67 12.99 -12.34 -5.64
CA GLU A 67 12.11 -13.39 -6.13
C GLU A 67 11.27 -12.77 -7.25
N GLN A 68 11.28 -13.38 -8.43
CA GLN A 68 10.50 -13.04 -9.63
C GLN A 68 11.13 -12.09 -10.67
N LEU A 69 12.33 -12.37 -11.21
CA LEU A 69 12.68 -11.88 -12.56
C LEU A 69 13.54 -12.89 -13.34
N SER A 70 12.95 -14.03 -13.69
CA SER A 70 13.33 -14.79 -14.89
C SER A 70 12.10 -15.53 -15.41
N ILE A 71 11.37 -14.90 -16.34
CA ILE A 71 10.35 -15.61 -17.12
C ILE A 71 11.11 -16.40 -18.18
N ASP A 72 11.48 -17.63 -17.84
CA ASP A 72 11.70 -18.68 -18.83
C ASP A 72 10.30 -19.14 -19.27
N GLU A 73 9.96 -18.99 -20.56
CA GLU A 73 8.64 -19.38 -21.10
C GLU A 73 8.35 -20.88 -20.92
N ASN A 74 9.37 -21.70 -20.59
CA ASN A 74 9.20 -23.11 -20.23
C ASN A 74 9.20 -23.38 -18.72
N ALA A 75 9.45 -22.36 -17.89
CA ALA A 75 9.31 -22.44 -16.43
C ALA A 75 7.94 -21.88 -16.02
N ILE A 76 6.87 -22.51 -16.51
CA ILE A 76 5.60 -22.47 -15.79
C ILE A 76 5.90 -23.13 -14.44
N PRO A 77 5.84 -22.40 -13.31
CA PRO A 77 6.01 -23.04 -12.01
C PRO A 77 4.95 -24.13 -11.93
N GLU A 78 5.35 -25.36 -11.60
CA GLU A 78 4.35 -26.34 -11.21
C GLU A 78 3.46 -25.69 -10.15
N PRO A 79 2.13 -25.79 -10.28
CA PRO A 79 1.22 -25.19 -9.31
C PRO A 79 1.68 -25.60 -7.92
N LEU A 80 1.94 -24.59 -7.07
CA LEU A 80 2.43 -24.73 -5.70
C LEU A 80 1.92 -26.04 -5.10
N ASN A 81 2.82 -27.00 -4.92
CA ASN A 81 2.46 -28.27 -4.34
C ASN A 81 1.99 -27.98 -2.91
N ILE A 82 0.69 -28.15 -2.67
CA ILE A 82 0.00 -27.87 -1.40
C ILE A 82 0.69 -28.57 -0.20
N PHE A 83 1.52 -29.59 -0.46
CA PHE A 83 2.32 -30.30 0.54
C PHE A 83 3.60 -29.58 1.01
N GLN A 84 4.05 -28.47 0.37
CA GLN A 84 5.23 -27.69 0.79
C GLN A 84 4.90 -26.34 1.46
N ALA A 85 3.63 -26.06 1.74
CA ALA A 85 3.27 -24.90 2.56
C ALA A 85 3.90 -25.02 3.96
N ASP A 86 4.47 -23.93 4.49
CA ASP A 86 4.95 -23.88 5.89
C ASP A 86 3.76 -24.01 6.85
N THR A 87 3.37 -25.26 7.08
CA THR A 87 2.28 -25.65 7.98
C THR A 87 2.55 -25.26 9.44
N GLY A 88 3.79 -24.88 9.78
CA GLY A 88 4.20 -24.45 11.11
C GLY A 88 4.11 -22.94 11.36
N LEU A 89 3.99 -22.10 10.31
CA LEU A 89 3.85 -20.65 10.44
C LEU A 89 2.67 -20.24 11.35
N PRO A 90 1.47 -20.86 11.25
CA PRO A 90 0.34 -20.53 12.11
C PRO A 90 0.56 -20.90 13.58
N GLU A 91 1.26 -22.01 13.86
CA GLU A 91 1.57 -22.43 15.22
C GLU A 91 2.64 -21.54 15.85
N ARG A 92 3.67 -21.15 15.09
CA ARG A 92 4.70 -20.20 15.53
C ARG A 92 4.09 -18.83 15.81
N GLN A 93 3.21 -18.33 14.94
CA GLN A 93 2.49 -17.08 15.16
C GLN A 93 1.57 -17.17 16.38
N ARG A 94 0.83 -18.28 16.56
CA ARG A 94 0.01 -18.51 17.77
C ARG A 94 0.85 -18.60 19.04
N LYS A 95 2.03 -19.22 18.98
CA LYS A 95 2.96 -19.33 20.10
C LYS A 95 3.51 -17.96 20.46
N GLN A 96 3.99 -17.18 19.49
CA GLN A 96 4.43 -15.79 19.69
C GLN A 96 3.29 -14.92 20.23
N LEU A 97 2.09 -14.99 19.65
CA LEU A 97 0.91 -14.27 20.15
C LEU A 97 0.55 -14.68 21.57
N LYS A 98 0.63 -15.97 21.93
CA LYS A 98 0.43 -16.42 23.31
C LYS A 98 1.52 -15.90 24.24
N GLU A 99 2.77 -15.91 23.82
CA GLU A 99 3.91 -15.47 24.63
C GLU A 99 3.84 -13.96 24.89
N VAL A 100 3.52 -13.19 23.85
CA VAL A 100 3.24 -11.74 23.95
C VAL A 100 1.97 -11.50 24.76
N TRP A 101 0.88 -12.21 24.48
CA TRP A 101 -0.39 -12.06 25.20
C TRP A 101 -0.24 -12.39 26.68
N GLU A 102 0.38 -13.50 27.06
CA GLU A 102 0.62 -13.86 28.46
C GLU A 102 1.56 -12.86 29.17
N SER A 103 2.46 -12.19 28.46
CA SER A 103 3.24 -11.08 29.01
C SER A 103 2.44 -9.76 29.18
N GLU A 104 1.39 -9.57 28.38
CA GLU A 104 0.49 -8.41 28.46
C GLU A 104 -0.75 -8.69 29.35
N LYS A 105 -1.05 -9.96 29.63
CA LYS A 105 -2.19 -10.42 30.43
C LYS A 105 -1.98 -10.03 31.89
N GLY A 106 -2.80 -9.08 32.36
CA GLY A 106 -2.66 -8.48 33.68
C GLY A 106 -1.83 -7.19 33.73
N ARG A 107 -1.32 -6.71 32.58
CA ARG A 107 -0.68 -5.38 32.48
C ARG A 107 -1.71 -4.24 32.57
N PHE A 108 -2.92 -4.53 32.12
CA PHE A 108 -4.12 -3.79 32.46
C PHE A 108 -4.81 -4.61 33.57
N PRO A 109 -4.81 -4.17 34.84
CA PRO A 109 -5.73 -4.76 35.82
C PRO A 109 -7.14 -4.67 35.25
N ASP A 110 -8.08 -5.53 35.65
CA ASP A 110 -9.48 -5.46 35.24
C ASP A 110 -10.03 -4.04 35.50
N GLU A 111 -9.82 -3.13 34.56
CA GLU A 111 -10.31 -1.77 34.60
C GLU A 111 -11.83 -1.93 34.51
N PRO A 112 -12.59 -1.47 35.52
CA PRO A 112 -14.04 -1.59 35.46
C PRO A 112 -14.52 -1.07 34.10
N GLU A 113 -15.42 -1.79 33.43
CA GLU A 113 -15.85 -1.46 32.06
C GLU A 113 -16.21 0.04 31.90
N GLU A 114 -16.67 0.69 32.96
CA GLU A 114 -16.86 2.15 33.05
C GLU A 114 -15.58 2.95 32.79
N THR A 115 -14.43 2.62 33.39
CA THR A 115 -13.15 3.30 33.16
C THR A 115 -12.58 3.08 31.77
N LEU A 116 -12.72 1.88 31.20
CA LEU A 116 -12.36 1.61 29.80
C LEU A 116 -13.30 2.39 28.86
N ASN A 117 -14.59 2.42 29.15
CA ASN A 117 -15.56 3.19 28.39
C ASN A 117 -15.31 4.70 28.52
N GLU A 118 -14.92 5.21 29.69
CA GLU A 118 -14.52 6.61 29.90
C GLU A 118 -13.22 6.96 29.20
N SER A 119 -12.22 6.06 29.22
CA SER A 119 -10.95 6.21 28.50
C SER A 119 -11.16 6.18 26.98
N LEU A 120 -11.99 5.26 26.48
CA LEU A 120 -12.40 5.21 25.07
C LEU A 120 -13.23 6.44 24.69
N LYS A 121 -14.11 6.89 25.58
CA LYS A 121 -14.88 8.11 25.41
C LYS A 121 -13.97 9.34 25.40
N GLN A 122 -12.99 9.44 26.28
CA GLN A 122 -11.93 10.48 26.23
C GLN A 122 -11.07 10.38 24.97
N SER A 123 -10.79 9.17 24.48
CA SER A 123 -10.05 8.98 23.24
C SER A 123 -10.88 9.40 22.00
N LEU A 124 -12.21 9.23 22.04
CA LEU A 124 -13.16 9.72 21.03
C LEU A 124 -13.42 11.23 21.18
N GLU A 125 -13.45 11.73 22.42
CA GLU A 125 -13.62 13.12 22.80
C GLU A 125 -12.31 13.90 22.79
N GLY A 126 -11.20 13.27 22.37
CA GLY A 126 -9.84 13.81 22.21
C GLY A 126 -9.33 14.68 23.37
N SER A 127 -8.06 15.07 23.31
CA SER A 127 -7.49 16.00 24.29
C SER A 127 -7.49 17.46 23.79
N ASP A 128 -8.00 17.70 22.58
CA ASP A 128 -8.01 19.01 21.90
C ASP A 128 -6.63 19.67 21.72
N THR A 129 -5.58 18.88 21.91
CA THR A 129 -4.17 19.31 21.82
C THR A 129 -3.77 19.79 20.42
N LEU A 130 -4.48 19.37 19.36
CA LEU A 130 -4.19 19.70 17.97
C LEU A 130 -5.16 20.73 17.37
N LYS A 131 -6.01 21.37 18.18
CA LYS A 131 -7.06 22.31 17.72
C LYS A 131 -6.59 23.48 16.85
N ASN A 132 -5.30 23.80 16.81
CA ASN A 132 -4.73 24.88 16.00
C ASN A 132 -3.61 24.40 15.05
N LEU A 133 -3.52 23.09 14.79
CA LEU A 133 -2.41 22.49 14.03
C LEU A 133 -2.14 23.15 12.68
N PHE A 134 -3.19 23.59 11.98
CA PHE A 134 -3.11 24.23 10.66
C PHE A 134 -3.39 25.73 10.71
N ALA A 135 -3.60 26.33 11.88
CA ALA A 135 -4.07 27.71 12.00
C ALA A 135 -3.13 28.72 11.30
N ASP A 136 -1.82 28.49 11.43
CA ASP A 136 -0.81 29.43 10.92
C ASP A 136 -0.50 29.26 9.43
N TRP A 137 -0.56 28.02 8.91
CA TRP A 137 -0.07 27.69 7.57
C TRP A 137 -1.14 27.19 6.60
N ASN A 138 -2.32 26.79 7.09
CA ASN A 138 -3.49 26.48 6.26
C ASN A 138 -4.81 26.75 7.02
N PRO A 139 -5.18 28.03 7.21
CA PRO A 139 -6.36 28.41 8.01
C PRO A 139 -7.69 27.94 7.39
N THR A 140 -7.73 27.77 6.06
CA THR A 140 -8.90 27.22 5.37
C THR A 140 -9.13 25.76 5.75
N LEU A 141 -8.07 24.94 5.74
CA LEU A 141 -8.14 23.55 6.17
C LEU A 141 -8.47 23.44 7.66
N GLN A 142 -7.83 24.27 8.50
CA GLN A 142 -8.14 24.35 9.93
C GLN A 142 -9.64 24.59 10.17
N THR A 143 -10.19 25.57 9.46
CA THR A 143 -11.61 25.94 9.58
C THR A 143 -12.53 24.83 9.08
N ALA A 144 -12.18 24.19 7.96
CA ALA A 144 -12.98 23.10 7.39
C ALA A 144 -13.04 21.90 8.34
N LEU A 145 -11.89 21.45 8.87
CA LEU A 145 -11.82 20.33 9.80
C LEU A 145 -12.53 20.64 11.12
N LYS A 146 -12.42 21.88 11.63
CA LYS A 146 -13.16 22.30 12.82
C LYS A 146 -14.68 22.24 12.59
N LYS A 147 -15.17 22.74 11.46
CA LYS A 147 -16.60 22.66 11.12
C LYS A 147 -17.09 21.22 10.98
N ILE A 148 -16.28 20.33 10.42
CA ILE A 148 -16.60 18.89 10.34
C ILE A 148 -16.66 18.29 11.74
N ALA A 149 -15.65 18.54 12.58
CA ALA A 149 -15.59 18.06 13.95
C ALA A 149 -16.83 18.50 14.76
N ASP A 150 -17.12 19.80 14.76
CA ASP A 150 -18.28 20.39 15.43
C ASP A 150 -19.61 19.81 14.90
N GLY A 151 -19.72 19.62 13.58
CA GLY A 151 -20.93 19.07 12.94
C GLY A 151 -21.21 17.60 13.27
N HIS A 152 -20.17 16.81 13.54
CA HIS A 152 -20.28 15.41 13.96
C HIS A 152 -20.22 15.23 15.49
N ASN A 153 -20.06 16.30 16.25
CA ASN A 153 -19.86 16.29 17.70
C ASN A 153 -18.71 15.33 18.11
N VAL A 154 -17.59 15.44 17.40
CA VAL A 154 -16.34 14.72 17.66
C VAL A 154 -15.21 15.72 17.82
N THR A 155 -14.04 15.26 18.25
CA THR A 155 -12.88 16.14 18.30
C THR A 155 -12.27 16.49 16.98
N PHE A 156 -11.49 17.57 17.01
CA PHE A 156 -10.63 17.96 15.93
C PHE A 156 -9.68 16.82 15.53
N GLU A 157 -9.10 16.10 16.50
CA GLU A 157 -8.21 14.96 16.27
C GLU A 157 -8.93 13.82 15.54
N THR A 158 -10.17 13.51 15.95
CA THR A 158 -10.98 12.46 15.33
C THR A 158 -11.32 12.81 13.87
N ALA A 159 -11.73 14.06 13.62
CA ALA A 159 -11.98 14.53 12.26
C ALA A 159 -10.70 14.57 11.41
N LEU A 160 -9.58 15.00 12.00
CA LEU A 160 -8.27 15.01 11.36
C LEU A 160 -7.82 13.60 10.98
N ALA A 161 -7.99 12.60 11.86
CA ALA A 161 -7.65 11.21 11.55
C ALA A 161 -8.50 10.66 10.39
N ALA A 162 -9.79 11.01 10.34
CA ALA A 162 -10.68 10.59 9.26
C ALA A 162 -10.28 11.24 7.93
N PHE A 163 -9.96 12.53 7.98
CA PHE A 163 -9.45 13.28 6.83
C PHE A 163 -8.09 12.76 6.35
N LEU A 164 -7.18 12.42 7.26
CA LEU A 164 -5.89 11.83 6.94
C LEU A 164 -6.07 10.48 6.24
N GLY A 165 -7.01 9.65 6.73
CA GLY A 165 -7.39 8.39 6.09
C GLY A 165 -7.83 8.61 4.64
N MET A 166 -8.79 9.52 4.40
CA MET A 166 -9.27 9.80 3.04
C MET A 166 -8.19 10.43 2.15
N THR A 167 -7.34 11.30 2.71
CA THR A 167 -6.23 11.91 1.99
C THR A 167 -5.18 10.87 1.58
N SER A 168 -4.92 9.87 2.43
CA SER A 168 -4.04 8.76 2.08
C SER A 168 -4.53 7.99 0.85
N ILE A 169 -5.85 7.80 0.73
CA ILE A 169 -6.45 7.16 -0.45
C ILE A 169 -6.29 8.05 -1.68
N ALA A 170 -6.52 9.35 -1.54
CA ALA A 170 -6.38 10.32 -2.62
C ALA A 170 -4.93 10.40 -3.15
N ILE A 171 -3.94 10.31 -2.26
CA ILE A 171 -2.51 10.28 -2.62
C ILE A 171 -2.14 8.94 -3.27
N GLY A 172 -2.76 7.84 -2.82
CA GLY A 172 -2.41 6.48 -3.21
C GLY A 172 -1.05 6.02 -2.66
N GLY A 173 -0.57 4.85 -3.07
CA GLY A 173 0.74 4.31 -2.70
C GLY A 173 1.92 4.90 -3.48
N ASN A 174 1.80 6.16 -3.90
CA ASN A 174 2.82 6.90 -4.66
C ASN A 174 3.89 7.54 -3.76
N LYS A 175 3.78 7.39 -2.44
CA LYS A 175 4.73 7.92 -1.46
C LYS A 175 5.62 6.81 -0.96
N ILE A 176 6.91 7.10 -0.93
CA ILE A 176 7.96 6.20 -0.47
C ILE A 176 8.62 6.85 0.74
N ILE A 177 8.74 6.09 1.82
CA ILE A 177 9.49 6.46 3.02
C ILE A 177 10.88 5.88 2.87
N ARG A 178 11.90 6.72 3.07
CA ARG A 178 13.31 6.32 3.07
C ARG A 178 13.90 6.56 4.44
N SER A 179 14.42 5.51 5.06
CA SER A 179 15.12 5.57 6.35
C SER A 179 16.45 4.83 6.24
N GLY A 180 17.54 5.59 6.04
CA GLY A 180 18.85 5.02 5.76
C GLY A 180 18.85 4.21 4.46
N ARG A 181 19.00 2.88 4.58
CA ARG A 181 18.95 1.92 3.46
C ARG A 181 17.56 1.32 3.24
N TRP A 182 16.62 1.53 4.16
CA TRP A 182 15.26 1.00 4.04
C TRP A 182 14.41 1.93 3.18
N THR A 183 13.77 1.36 2.15
CA THR A 183 12.86 2.08 1.25
C THR A 183 11.57 1.28 1.15
N GLU A 184 10.45 1.90 1.54
CA GLU A 184 9.16 1.22 1.54
C GLU A 184 8.04 2.19 1.18
N LYS A 185 6.91 1.67 0.70
CA LYS A 185 5.72 2.49 0.49
C LYS A 185 5.19 3.02 1.82
N ALA A 186 4.75 4.27 1.82
CA ALA A 186 4.01 4.83 2.94
C ALA A 186 2.63 4.18 3.00
N ILE A 187 2.45 3.23 3.93
CA ILE A 187 1.18 2.54 4.15
C ILE A 187 0.58 3.03 5.46
N LEU A 188 -0.62 3.61 5.37
CA LEU A 188 -1.34 4.11 6.54
C LEU A 188 -2.45 3.15 6.94
N TRP A 189 -2.40 2.67 8.18
CA TRP A 189 -3.44 1.87 8.80
C TRP A 189 -4.20 2.72 9.81
N ILE A 190 -5.52 2.83 9.65
CA ILE A 190 -6.39 3.52 10.60
C ILE A 190 -7.60 2.65 10.90
N ALA A 191 -7.92 2.52 12.18
CA ALA A 191 -9.12 1.86 12.66
C ALA A 191 -9.95 2.83 13.50
N PHE A 192 -11.23 2.98 13.15
CA PHE A 192 -12.20 3.76 13.93
C PHE A 192 -13.10 2.82 14.71
N HIS A 193 -12.86 2.75 16.02
CA HIS A 193 -13.70 2.01 16.95
C HIS A 193 -14.67 2.96 17.65
N ALA A 194 -15.97 2.71 17.47
CA ALA A 194 -17.04 3.42 18.15
C ALA A 194 -18.30 2.54 18.15
N PRO A 195 -19.20 2.70 19.15
CA PRO A 195 -20.50 2.03 19.15
C PRO A 195 -21.26 2.21 17.84
N SER A 196 -22.12 1.24 17.52
CA SER A 196 -22.99 1.33 16.34
C SER A 196 -23.85 2.61 16.40
N GLY A 197 -24.09 3.23 15.26
CA GLY A 197 -24.87 4.47 15.16
C GLY A 197 -24.12 5.77 15.50
N LYS A 198 -22.83 5.73 15.88
CA LYS A 198 -22.02 6.93 16.17
C LYS A 198 -21.47 7.65 14.92
N ALA A 199 -22.22 7.63 13.82
CA ALA A 199 -21.95 8.42 12.61
C ALA A 199 -20.53 8.34 12.00
N LYS A 200 -19.81 7.23 12.17
CA LYS A 200 -18.47 7.00 11.54
C LYS A 200 -18.50 7.20 10.03
N THR A 201 -19.44 6.58 9.33
CA THR A 201 -19.57 6.69 7.87
C THR A 201 -19.89 8.11 7.40
N PRO A 202 -20.85 8.84 8.02
CA PRO A 202 -21.04 10.27 7.80
C PRO A 202 -19.78 11.13 7.99
N LEU A 203 -18.96 10.86 9.01
CA LEU A 203 -17.71 11.60 9.22
C LEU A 203 -16.74 11.42 8.03
N PHE A 204 -16.53 10.18 7.57
CA PHE A 204 -15.70 9.93 6.39
C PHE A 204 -16.28 10.53 5.11
N ARG A 205 -17.61 10.53 4.98
CA ARG A 205 -18.31 11.18 3.85
C ARG A 205 -17.93 12.64 3.73
N ASP A 206 -18.01 13.37 4.83
CA ASP A 206 -17.73 14.81 4.86
C ASP A 206 -16.23 15.09 4.78
N CYS A 207 -15.38 14.10 5.13
CA CYS A 207 -13.94 14.10 4.88
C CYS A 207 -13.54 13.72 3.44
N GLY A 208 -14.48 13.59 2.50
CA GLY A 208 -14.19 13.40 1.08
C GLY A 208 -14.44 12.00 0.52
N ARG A 209 -15.00 11.07 1.31
CA ARG A 209 -15.35 9.71 0.83
C ARG A 209 -16.26 9.76 -0.40
N THR A 210 -17.25 10.65 -0.47
CA THR A 210 -18.13 10.72 -1.66
C THR A 210 -17.38 11.08 -2.94
N ILE A 211 -16.40 11.99 -2.85
CA ILE A 211 -15.59 12.42 -3.99
C ILE A 211 -14.73 11.25 -4.49
N LEU A 212 -14.10 10.53 -3.55
CA LEU A 212 -13.32 9.33 -3.86
C LEU A 212 -14.20 8.22 -4.43
N ALA A 213 -15.42 8.01 -3.89
CA ALA A 213 -16.36 7.04 -4.42
C ALA A 213 -16.72 7.32 -5.87
N ALA A 214 -17.07 8.58 -6.19
CA ALA A 214 -17.37 9.00 -7.54
C ALA A 214 -16.17 8.78 -8.49
N LYS A 215 -14.95 9.07 -8.02
CA LYS A 215 -13.74 8.83 -8.81
C LYS A 215 -13.49 7.34 -9.06
N ASN A 216 -13.69 6.49 -8.05
CA ASN A 216 -13.54 5.04 -8.19
C ASN A 216 -14.56 4.45 -9.17
N THR A 217 -15.80 4.95 -9.16
CA THR A 217 -16.83 4.60 -10.13
C THR A 217 -16.45 5.03 -11.54
N GLU A 218 -15.96 6.26 -11.73
CA GLU A 218 -15.49 6.76 -13.03
C GLU A 218 -14.39 5.87 -13.62
N LEU A 219 -13.41 5.47 -12.80
CA LEU A 219 -12.33 4.57 -13.23
C LEU A 219 -12.84 3.18 -13.60
N SER A 220 -13.82 2.67 -12.85
CA SER A 220 -14.46 1.38 -13.14
C SER A 220 -15.24 1.42 -14.46
N SER A 221 -16.00 2.49 -14.71
CA SER A 221 -16.73 2.67 -15.96
C SER A 221 -15.79 2.77 -17.18
N LYS A 222 -14.66 3.49 -17.04
CA LYS A 222 -13.63 3.55 -18.09
C LYS A 222 -13.04 2.18 -18.40
N TYR A 223 -12.77 1.39 -17.36
CA TYR A 223 -12.27 0.03 -17.53
C TYR A 223 -13.28 -0.88 -18.25
N GLU A 224 -14.58 -0.77 -17.92
CA GLU A 224 -15.63 -1.52 -18.63
C GLU A 224 -15.74 -1.12 -20.11
N GLU A 225 -15.60 0.16 -20.42
CA GLU A 225 -15.59 0.68 -21.79
C GLU A 225 -14.41 0.11 -22.59
N GLN A 226 -13.19 0.22 -22.06
CA GLN A 226 -11.98 -0.35 -22.65
C GLN A 226 -12.13 -1.86 -22.91
N LYS A 227 -12.75 -2.59 -21.98
CA LYS A 227 -12.98 -4.02 -22.14
C LYS A 227 -13.94 -4.31 -23.32
N ARG A 228 -15.00 -3.52 -23.48
CA ARG A 228 -15.95 -3.66 -24.61
C ARG A 228 -15.29 -3.34 -25.95
N GLU A 229 -14.47 -2.29 -25.99
CA GLU A 229 -13.69 -1.93 -27.17
C GLU A 229 -12.72 -3.06 -27.55
N PHE A 230 -12.00 -3.61 -26.58
CA PHE A 230 -11.11 -4.73 -26.79
C PHE A 230 -11.83 -6.00 -27.25
N GLU A 231 -13.00 -6.30 -26.69
CA GLU A 231 -13.84 -7.43 -27.13
C GLU A 231 -14.33 -7.24 -28.58
N THR A 232 -14.70 -6.01 -28.95
CA THR A 232 -15.13 -5.66 -30.31
C THR A 232 -13.97 -5.81 -31.28
N TRP A 233 -12.81 -5.21 -30.99
CA TRP A 233 -11.58 -5.38 -31.76
C TRP A 233 -11.19 -6.85 -31.91
N ARG A 234 -11.34 -7.66 -30.85
CA ARG A 234 -11.05 -9.10 -30.88
C ARG A 234 -12.01 -9.87 -31.78
N SER A 235 -13.24 -9.38 -31.96
CA SER A 235 -14.28 -9.98 -32.81
C SER A 235 -14.15 -9.59 -34.28
N GLU A 236 -13.50 -8.47 -34.59
CA GLU A 236 -13.27 -8.01 -35.97
C GLU A 236 -12.34 -8.96 -36.75
N ALA A 237 -12.52 -9.00 -38.07
CA ALA A 237 -11.63 -9.74 -38.97
C ALA A 237 -10.20 -9.18 -38.87
N LYS A 238 -9.18 -10.05 -38.86
CA LYS A 238 -7.77 -9.65 -38.68
C LYS A 238 -7.32 -8.54 -39.66
N GLU A 239 -7.90 -8.50 -40.85
CA GLU A 239 -7.61 -7.53 -41.92
C GLU A 239 -8.26 -6.16 -41.68
N SER A 240 -9.32 -6.11 -40.88
CA SER A 240 -10.05 -4.87 -40.52
C SER A 240 -9.66 -4.33 -39.15
N ARG A 241 -8.86 -5.07 -38.37
CA ARG A 241 -8.43 -4.66 -37.04
C ARG A 241 -7.51 -3.46 -37.12
N GLY A 242 -7.91 -2.38 -36.46
CA GLY A 242 -7.04 -1.25 -36.15
C GLY A 242 -6.03 -1.58 -35.04
N GLU A 243 -5.48 -0.54 -34.43
CA GLU A 243 -4.61 -0.66 -33.25
C GLU A 243 -5.36 -1.35 -32.09
N GLN A 244 -4.65 -2.20 -31.35
CA GLN A 244 -5.24 -2.93 -30.23
C GLN A 244 -5.58 -1.96 -29.08
N PRO A 245 -6.83 -1.93 -28.59
CA PRO A 245 -7.19 -1.10 -27.45
C PRO A 245 -6.42 -1.50 -26.18
N GLU A 246 -5.95 -0.51 -25.43
CA GLU A 246 -5.33 -0.71 -24.12
C GLU A 246 -6.41 -0.93 -23.05
N VAL A 247 -6.31 -2.03 -22.30
CA VAL A 247 -7.23 -2.36 -21.21
C VAL A 247 -6.45 -2.30 -19.90
N THR A 248 -6.65 -1.22 -19.13
CA THR A 248 -5.92 -0.99 -17.88
C THR A 248 -6.89 -0.72 -16.75
N ARG A 249 -6.99 -1.66 -15.79
CA ARG A 249 -7.85 -1.49 -14.63
C ARG A 249 -7.19 -0.56 -13.62
N LYS A 250 -7.86 0.55 -13.31
CA LYS A 250 -7.45 1.47 -12.24
C LYS A 250 -8.49 1.47 -11.12
N LEU A 251 -8.01 1.31 -9.89
CA LEU A 251 -8.82 1.25 -8.70
C LEU A 251 -8.11 2.02 -7.58
N ILE A 252 -8.83 2.95 -6.93
CA ILE A 252 -8.26 3.72 -5.80
C ILE A 252 -8.59 3.09 -4.46
N TRP A 253 -9.70 2.35 -4.37
CA TRP A 253 -10.04 1.56 -3.19
C TRP A 253 -10.83 0.29 -3.51
N THR A 254 -10.92 -0.61 -2.54
CA THR A 254 -11.82 -1.75 -2.56
C THR A 254 -12.44 -1.97 -1.18
N THR A 255 -13.66 -2.48 -1.16
CA THR A 255 -14.40 -2.90 0.02
C THR A 255 -14.80 -4.36 -0.14
N TYR A 256 -15.02 -5.08 0.96
CA TYR A 256 -15.62 -6.43 0.95
C TYR A 256 -14.98 -7.39 -0.07
N THR A 257 -13.66 -7.58 0.01
CA THR A 257 -12.90 -8.43 -0.91
C THR A 257 -12.13 -9.51 -0.15
N ASN A 258 -11.94 -10.67 -0.77
CA ASN A 258 -11.10 -11.73 -0.24
C ASN A 258 -9.61 -11.47 -0.58
N LEU A 259 -8.71 -12.27 -0.02
CA LEU A 259 -7.28 -12.07 -0.20
C LEU A 259 -6.85 -12.26 -1.66
N GLU A 260 -7.45 -13.23 -2.37
CA GLU A 260 -7.15 -13.49 -3.77
C GLU A 260 -7.52 -12.31 -4.66
N ALA A 261 -8.73 -11.78 -4.52
CA ALA A 261 -9.21 -10.65 -5.31
C ALA A 261 -8.47 -9.35 -4.93
N LEU A 262 -8.11 -9.16 -3.66
CA LEU A 262 -7.26 -8.04 -3.24
C LEU A 262 -5.86 -8.13 -3.85
N THR A 263 -5.28 -9.33 -3.89
CA THR A 263 -3.95 -9.57 -4.50
C THR A 263 -3.99 -9.29 -6.01
N GLN A 264 -5.00 -9.80 -6.71
CA GLN A 264 -5.19 -9.50 -8.13
C GLN A 264 -5.37 -8.00 -8.38
N ALA A 265 -6.18 -7.33 -7.56
CA ALA A 265 -6.35 -5.89 -7.67
C ALA A 265 -5.02 -5.15 -7.49
N HIS A 266 -4.16 -5.58 -6.54
CA HIS A 266 -2.84 -5.00 -6.35
C HIS A 266 -1.90 -5.21 -7.54
N LEU A 267 -1.93 -6.39 -8.18
CA LEU A 267 -1.15 -6.64 -9.40
C LEU A 267 -1.58 -5.71 -10.54
N GLU A 268 -2.89 -5.48 -10.67
CA GLU A 268 -3.46 -4.56 -11.66
C GLU A 268 -3.20 -3.07 -11.32
N ASN A 269 -2.85 -2.75 -10.07
CA ASN A 269 -2.70 -1.39 -9.56
C ASN A 269 -1.36 -1.19 -8.84
N PRO A 270 -0.24 -1.04 -9.59
CA PRO A 270 1.09 -0.93 -9.03
C PRO A 270 1.27 0.32 -8.15
N THR A 271 0.42 1.35 -8.32
CA THR A 271 0.40 2.53 -7.45
C THR A 271 -0.19 2.26 -6.07
N GLY A 272 -0.77 1.08 -5.83
CA GLY A 272 -1.42 0.72 -4.57
C GLY A 272 -2.92 1.03 -4.54
N ILE A 273 -3.65 0.31 -3.69
CA ILE A 273 -5.10 0.41 -3.50
C ILE A 273 -5.38 0.53 -2.00
N ALA A 274 -6.34 1.36 -1.63
CA ALA A 274 -6.83 1.39 -0.25
C ALA A 274 -7.84 0.27 0.00
N PHE A 275 -7.68 -0.45 1.11
CA PHE A 275 -8.66 -1.40 1.59
C PHE A 275 -9.52 -0.75 2.68
N ILE A 276 -10.84 -0.74 2.48
CA ILE A 276 -11.80 -0.21 3.46
C ILE A 276 -12.66 -1.36 3.96
N SER A 277 -12.66 -1.58 5.28
CA SER A 277 -13.57 -2.50 5.96
C SER A 277 -14.45 -1.73 6.94
N ASP A 278 -15.76 -1.98 6.89
CA ASP A 278 -16.71 -1.42 7.84
C ASP A 278 -16.73 -2.22 9.16
N GLU A 279 -16.20 -3.45 9.15
CA GLU A 279 -16.05 -4.32 10.31
C GLU A 279 -14.60 -4.79 10.51
N LEU A 280 -14.02 -4.46 11.67
CA LEU A 280 -12.67 -4.90 12.03
C LEU A 280 -12.63 -6.42 12.32
N SER A 281 -13.70 -6.95 12.89
CA SER A 281 -13.89 -8.40 13.12
C SER A 281 -13.82 -9.18 11.80
N ALA A 282 -14.51 -8.72 10.76
CA ALA A 282 -14.50 -9.36 9.44
C ALA A 282 -13.09 -9.39 8.84
N PHE A 283 -12.33 -8.29 8.98
CA PHE A 283 -10.92 -8.25 8.54
C PHE A 283 -10.04 -9.25 9.29
N ILE A 284 -10.17 -9.32 10.63
CA ILE A 284 -9.35 -10.22 11.46
C ILE A 284 -9.73 -11.69 11.20
N SER A 285 -11.03 -11.99 11.16
CA SER A 285 -11.55 -13.35 10.92
C SER A 285 -11.28 -13.84 9.51
N GLY A 286 -11.31 -12.96 8.49
CA GLY A 286 -10.97 -13.30 7.11
C GLY A 286 -9.55 -13.86 6.95
N ARG A 287 -8.62 -13.54 7.86
CA ARG A 287 -7.25 -14.10 7.86
C ARG A 287 -7.22 -15.58 8.25
N ASN A 288 -8.30 -16.14 8.80
CA ASN A 288 -8.44 -17.55 9.12
C ASN A 288 -9.10 -18.38 8.00
N GLN A 289 -9.48 -17.80 6.85
CA GLN A 289 -10.19 -18.53 5.78
C GLN A 289 -9.40 -19.73 5.20
N TYR A 290 -8.08 -19.79 5.40
CA TYR A 290 -7.26 -20.93 4.98
C TYR A 290 -7.17 -22.05 6.04
N LYS A 291 -7.85 -21.93 7.18
CA LYS A 291 -7.88 -22.97 8.22
C LYS A 291 -9.04 -23.93 7.98
N GLY A 292 -8.84 -24.84 7.03
CA GLY A 292 -9.50 -26.15 7.01
C GLY A 292 -10.69 -26.28 6.07
N GLY A 293 -10.44 -26.31 4.75
CA GLY A 293 -11.22 -27.08 3.76
C GLY A 293 -12.73 -26.82 3.62
N LYS A 294 -13.31 -25.92 4.40
CA LYS A 294 -14.69 -25.46 4.32
C LYS A 294 -14.62 -23.94 4.21
N GLY A 295 -14.86 -23.44 3.01
CA GLY A 295 -15.10 -22.02 2.81
C GLY A 295 -16.21 -21.59 3.76
N ASP A 296 -16.03 -20.42 4.38
CA ASP A 296 -17.00 -19.87 5.31
C ASP A 296 -18.25 -19.47 4.51
N ASP A 297 -19.24 -20.37 4.48
CA ASP A 297 -20.62 -20.07 4.08
C ASP A 297 -21.26 -19.23 5.20
N THR A 298 -20.80 -18.00 5.41
CA THR A 298 -21.50 -16.87 6.07
C THR A 298 -20.50 -15.71 6.24
N GLY A 299 -20.83 -14.44 5.99
CA GLY A 299 -22.09 -13.82 5.64
C GLY A 299 -21.89 -12.76 4.56
N LYS A 300 -22.85 -12.71 3.64
CA LYS A 300 -23.17 -11.48 2.92
C LYS A 300 -23.70 -10.47 3.94
N LEU A 301 -23.11 -9.28 3.95
CA LEU A 301 -23.79 -8.03 4.27
C LEU A 301 -23.53 -7.07 3.11
#